data_AF-A0A183GY49-F1
#
_entry.id   AF-A0A183GY49-F1
#
_cell.length_a   1.000
_cell.length_b   1.000
_cell.length_c   1.000
_cell.angle_alpha   90.00
_cell.angle_beta   90.00
_cell.angle_gamma   90.00
#
_symmetry.space_group_name_H-M   'P 1'
#
loop_
_entity.id
_entity.type
_entity.pdbx_description
1 polymer ?
#
loop_
_entity_poly.entity_id
_entity_poly.type
_entity_poly.pdbx_seq_one_letter_code
_entity_poly.pdbx_strand_id
1 'polypeptide(L)'
;MEKSFVARQTLEQLCKLRKWFNSQRVYHFYASSILLVYEACMERPPNAFVKLIDFSHVFPANGAVDHNYLFGLNNVINIVEKCWDSFDSASYRIALNSGIN
;
A
#
# COMPACT_ATOMS: atom_id res chain seq x y z
N MET A 1 15.45 9.06 3.53
CA MET A 1 15.51 8.79 2.07
C MET A 1 15.07 7.37 1.72
N GLU A 2 15.45 6.33 2.48
CA GLU A 2 15.05 4.93 2.19
C GLU A 2 13.62 4.57 2.63
N LYS A 3 13.18 5.04 3.81
CA LYS A 3 11.79 4.84 4.30
C LYS A 3 10.75 5.43 3.34
N SER A 4 11.11 6.52 2.66
CA SER A 4 10.33 7.14 1.60
C SER A 4 10.48 6.40 0.25
N PHE A 5 11.24 5.32 0.13
CA PHE A 5 11.17 4.51 -1.09
C PHE A 5 10.16 3.36 -0.91
N VAL A 6 10.28 2.62 0.20
CA VAL A 6 9.40 1.50 0.54
C VAL A 6 7.93 1.93 0.60
N ALA A 7 7.65 3.04 1.27
CA ALA A 7 6.28 3.54 1.40
C ALA A 7 5.71 4.01 0.04
N ARG A 8 6.54 4.59 -0.85
CA ARG A 8 6.13 4.99 -2.20
C ARG A 8 5.78 3.78 -3.05
N GLN A 9 6.66 2.78 -3.08
CA GLN A 9 6.44 1.54 -3.83
C GLN A 9 5.23 0.77 -3.32
N THR A 10 5.01 0.78 -2.01
CA THR A 10 3.82 0.19 -1.37
C THR A 10 2.56 0.90 -1.86
N LEU A 11 2.53 2.23 -1.79
CA LEU A 11 1.38 3.03 -2.21
C LEU A 11 1.07 2.89 -3.70
N GLU A 12 2.10 2.88 -4.55
CA GLU A 12 1.96 2.64 -5.99
C GLU A 12 1.30 1.28 -6.27
N GLN A 13 1.68 0.22 -5.56
CA GLN A 13 1.09 -1.11 -5.73
C GLN A 13 -0.32 -1.22 -5.17
N LEU A 14 -0.58 -0.64 -3.99
CA LEU A 14 -1.94 -0.57 -3.43
C LEU A 14 -2.89 0.22 -4.36
N CYS A 15 -2.42 1.31 -4.97
CA CYS A 15 -3.19 2.07 -5.96
C CYS A 15 -3.51 1.24 -7.21
N LYS A 16 -2.56 0.42 -7.69
CA LYS A 16 -2.80 -0.52 -8.80
C LYS A 16 -3.83 -1.59 -8.41
N LEU A 17 -3.72 -2.16 -7.22
CA LEU A 17 -4.68 -3.13 -6.69
C LEU A 17 -6.08 -2.51 -6.57
N ARG A 18 -6.18 -1.29 -6.04
CA ARG A 18 -7.44 -0.53 -5.95
C ARG A 18 -8.05 -0.29 -7.32
N LYS A 19 -7.25 0.10 -8.32
CA LYS A 19 -7.73 0.27 -9.70
C LYS A 19 -8.32 -1.04 -10.24
N TRP A 20 -7.64 -2.16 -10.01
CA TRP A 20 -8.16 -3.47 -10.41
C TRP A 20 -9.48 -3.81 -9.71
N PHE A 21 -9.58 -3.65 -8.39
CA PHE A 21 -10.83 -3.89 -7.65
C PHE A 21 -11.99 -2.98 -8.09
N ASN A 22 -11.71 -1.74 -8.53
CA ASN A 22 -12.72 -0.83 -9.08
C ASN A 22 -13.23 -1.26 -10.46
N SER A 23 -12.44 -1.98 -11.26
CA SER A 23 -12.78 -2.36 -12.63
C SER A 23 -13.25 -3.82 -12.77
N GLN A 24 -12.69 -4.73 -11.99
CA GLN A 24 -13.06 -6.14 -12.02
C GLN A 24 -14.50 -6.35 -11.53
N ARG A 25 -15.20 -7.32 -12.12
CA ARG A 25 -16.58 -7.70 -11.77
C ARG A 25 -16.77 -9.21 -11.67
N VAL A 26 -15.65 -9.93 -11.52
CA VAL A 26 -15.59 -11.39 -11.63
C VAL A 26 -15.56 -12.02 -10.25
N TYR A 27 -14.90 -11.37 -9.28
CA TYR A 27 -14.59 -11.98 -7.98
C TYR A 27 -15.00 -11.08 -6.82
N HIS A 28 -15.62 -11.67 -5.80
CA HIS A 28 -15.71 -11.13 -4.45
C HIS A 28 -14.78 -11.91 -3.54
N PHE A 29 -13.97 -11.21 -2.76
CA PHE A 29 -12.94 -11.80 -1.91
C PHE A 29 -13.34 -11.65 -0.43
N TYR A 30 -13.39 -12.77 0.28
CA TYR A 30 -13.64 -12.81 1.71
C TYR A 30 -12.49 -13.48 2.43
N ALA A 31 -12.20 -13.01 3.65
CA ALA A 31 -11.15 -13.56 4.50
C ALA A 31 -9.75 -13.67 3.85
N SER A 32 -9.49 -12.87 2.82
CA SER A 32 -8.17 -12.76 2.19
C SER A 32 -7.33 -11.66 2.86
N SER A 33 -6.02 -11.70 2.62
CA SER A 33 -5.06 -10.78 3.23
C SER A 33 -4.23 -10.03 2.19
N ILE A 34 -3.83 -8.80 2.53
CA ILE A 34 -2.81 -8.06 1.80
C ILE A 34 -1.47 -8.30 2.49
N LEU A 35 -0.57 -9.01 1.81
CA LEU A 35 0.79 -9.25 2.28
C LEU A 35 1.72 -8.13 1.79
N LEU A 36 2.34 -7.42 2.74
CA LEU A 36 3.41 -6.45 2.48
C LEU A 36 4.74 -7.08 2.88
N VAL A 37 5.70 -7.08 1.96
CA VAL A 37 7.07 -7.55 2.18
C VAL A 37 8.04 -6.48 1.74
N TYR A 38 9.14 -6.28 2.47
CA TYR A 38 10.17 -5.32 2.09
C TYR A 38 11.58 -5.87 2.37
N GLU A 39 12.57 -5.36 1.65
CA GLU A 39 13.99 -5.57 1.93
C GLU A 39 14.47 -4.55 2.98
N ALA A 40 15.05 -5.05 4.07
CA ALA A 40 15.50 -4.25 5.22
C ALA A 40 17.03 -4.08 5.27
N CYS A 41 17.76 -4.81 4.42
CA CYS A 41 19.21 -4.72 4.33
C CYS A 41 19.64 -3.41 3.66
N MET A 42 20.34 -2.56 4.41
CA MET A 42 20.86 -1.25 3.96
C MET A 42 21.87 -1.35 2.81
N GLU A 43 22.49 -2.52 2.63
CA GLU A 43 23.47 -2.78 1.57
C GLU A 43 22.80 -3.20 0.24
N ARG A 44 21.48 -3.40 0.26
CA ARG A 44 20.68 -3.79 -0.90
C ARG A 44 19.77 -2.64 -1.32
N PRO A 45 19.40 -2.56 -2.61
CA PRO A 45 18.43 -1.58 -3.04
C PRO A 45 17.10 -1.82 -2.29
N PRO A 46 16.48 -0.76 -1.75
CA PRO A 46 15.20 -0.90 -1.09
C PRO A 46 14.18 -1.45 -2.08
N ASN A 47 13.35 -2.39 -1.62
CA ASN A 47 12.36 -3.04 -2.44
C ASN A 47 11.14 -3.39 -1.59
N ALA A 48 9.95 -3.25 -2.15
CA ALA A 48 8.70 -3.57 -1.48
C ALA A 48 7.74 -4.27 -2.43
N PHE A 49 6.99 -5.24 -1.91
CA PHE A 49 5.94 -5.95 -2.62
C PHE A 49 4.64 -5.93 -1.85
N VAL A 50 3.55 -5.74 -2.58
CA VAL A 50 2.17 -5.87 -2.09
C VAL A 50 1.48 -6.95 -2.89
N LYS A 51 1.03 -8.01 -2.22
CA LYS A 51 0.35 -9.15 -2.85
C LYS A 51 -0.94 -9.47 -2.12
N LEU A 52 -1.94 -9.88 -2.88
CA LEU A 52 -3.16 -10.48 -2.35
C LEU A 52 -2.91 -11.97 -2.15
N ILE A 53 -3.23 -12.49 -0.96
CA ILE A 53 -3.07 -13.90 -0.59
C ILE A 53 -4.38 -14.44 -0.01
N ASP A 54 -4.42 -15.76 0.21
CA ASP A 54 -5.54 -16.48 0.82
C ASP A 54 -6.85 -16.37 0.04
N PHE A 55 -6.94 -17.15 -1.05
CA PHE A 55 -8.09 -17.17 -1.95
C PHE A 55 -9.11 -18.29 -1.65
N SER A 56 -9.10 -18.85 -0.44
CA SER A 56 -9.98 -19.97 -0.08
C SER A 56 -11.47 -19.62 -0.09
N HIS A 57 -11.82 -18.34 0.09
CA HIS A 57 -13.19 -17.85 0.12
C HIS A 57 -13.43 -16.76 -0.96
N VAL A 58 -13.07 -17.07 -2.21
CA VAL A 58 -13.36 -16.23 -3.38
C VAL A 58 -14.58 -16.74 -4.11
N PHE A 59 -15.55 -15.87 -4.35
CA PHE A 59 -16.83 -16.22 -4.99
C PHE A 59 -17.08 -15.39 -6.26
N PRO A 60 -17.92 -15.87 -7.20
CA PRO A 60 -18.33 -15.08 -8.34
C PRO A 60 -19.05 -13.79 -7.91
N ALA A 61 -18.61 -12.66 -8.44
CA ALA A 61 -19.23 -11.36 -8.17
C ALA A 61 -20.48 -11.07 -9.00
N ASN A 62 -20.79 -11.91 -10.00
CA ASN A 62 -21.98 -11.78 -10.86
C ASN A 62 -22.18 -10.38 -11.45
N GLY A 63 -21.09 -9.75 -11.91
CA GLY A 63 -21.17 -8.41 -12.50
C GLY A 63 -21.14 -7.25 -11.49
N ALA A 64 -21.07 -7.53 -10.18
CA ALA A 64 -21.02 -6.51 -9.13
C ALA A 64 -19.58 -6.13 -8.74
N VAL A 65 -19.44 -4.94 -8.15
CA VAL A 65 -18.19 -4.48 -7.54
C VAL A 65 -18.04 -5.08 -6.14
N ASP A 66 -16.82 -5.41 -5.73
CA ASP A 66 -16.53 -5.76 -4.34
C ASP A 66 -16.36 -4.49 -3.47
N HIS A 67 -17.49 -3.91 -3.05
CA HIS A 67 -17.48 -2.70 -2.23
C HIS A 67 -16.86 -2.91 -0.84
N ASN A 68 -16.98 -4.12 -0.29
CA ASN A 68 -16.44 -4.46 1.03
C ASN A 68 -14.92 -4.48 0.99
N TYR A 69 -14.34 -5.15 0.00
CA TYR A 69 -12.90 -5.18 -0.17
C TYR A 69 -12.34 -3.80 -0.50
N LEU A 70 -13.01 -3.05 -1.39
CA LEU A 70 -12.63 -1.67 -1.72
C LEU A 70 -12.62 -0.76 -0.50
N PHE A 71 -13.62 -0.86 0.38
CA PHE A 71 -13.66 -0.08 1.61
C PHE A 71 -12.44 -0.36 2.50
N GLY A 72 -12.13 -1.63 2.75
CA GLY A 72 -10.95 -2.01 3.54
C GLY A 72 -9.63 -1.55 2.88
N LEU A 73 -9.49 -1.78 1.58
CA LEU A 73 -8.31 -1.38 0.81
C LEU A 73 -8.09 0.14 0.81
N ASN A 74 -9.16 0.93 0.70
CA ASN A 74 -9.08 2.40 0.79
C ASN A 74 -8.59 2.85 2.16
N ASN A 75 -9.04 2.21 3.24
CA ASN A 75 -8.54 2.53 4.58
C ASN A 75 -7.05 2.21 4.74
N VAL A 76 -6.59 1.07 4.21
CA VAL A 76 -5.16 0.73 4.22
C VAL A 76 -4.34 1.76 3.45
N ILE A 77 -4.79 2.15 2.25
CA ILE A 77 -4.16 3.20 1.45
C ILE A 77 -4.04 4.50 2.25
N ASN A 78 -5.14 4.96 2.85
CA ASN A 78 -5.16 6.19 3.63
C ASN A 78 -4.19 6.16 4.82
N ILE A 79 -4.02 5.00 5.47
CA ILE A 79 -3.06 4.83 6.57
C ILE A 79 -1.63 4.96 6.04
N VAL A 80 -1.30 4.28 4.93
CA VAL A 80 0.03 4.33 4.32
C VAL A 80 0.36 5.73 3.81
N GLU A 81 -0.60 6.44 3.20
CA GLU A 81 -0.47 7.84 2.78
C GLU A 81 -0.20 8.77 3.97
N LYS A 82 -0.92 8.63 5.07
CA LYS A 82 -0.67 9.43 6.29
C LYS A 82 0.70 9.14 6.90
N CYS A 83 1.12 7.88 6.91
CA CYS A 83 2.46 7.52 7.35
C CYS A 83 3.52 8.19 6.47
N TRP A 84 3.32 8.20 5.16
CA TRP A 84 4.19 8.89 4.21
C TRP A 84 4.33 10.39 4.51
N ASP A 85 3.21 11.10 4.65
CA ASP A 85 3.20 12.56 4.90
C ASP A 85 3.91 12.91 6.22
N SER A 86 3.76 12.06 7.24
CA SER A 86 4.47 12.20 8.50
C SER A 86 5.99 12.07 8.34
N PHE A 87 6.48 11.25 7.41
CA PHE A 87 7.91 11.11 7.16
C PHE A 87 8.47 12.25 6.33
N ASP A 88 7.69 12.78 5.39
CA ASP A 88 8.10 13.90 4.54
C ASP A 88 8.23 15.20 5.36
N SER A 89 7.22 15.49 6.19
CA SER A 89 7.22 16.64 7.10
C SER A 89 8.33 16.59 8.16
N ALA A 90 8.64 15.41 8.71
CA ALA A 90 9.75 15.24 9.65
C ALA A 90 11.13 15.41 8.97
N SER A 91 11.27 14.95 7.72
CA SER A 91 12.50 15.10 6.94
C SER A 91 12.79 16.58 6.64
N TYR A 92 11.76 17.38 6.35
CA TYR A 92 11.88 18.83 6.16
C TYR A 92 12.33 19.56 7.44
N ARG A 93 11.80 19.15 8.60
CA ARG A 93 12.18 19.70 9.92
C ARG A 93 13.63 19.41 10.29
N ILE A 94 14.13 18.21 9.99
CA ILE A 94 15.53 17.86 10.23
C ILE A 94 16.43 18.68 9.31
N ALA A 95 16.11 18.77 8.01
CA ALA A 95 16.90 19.54 7.04
C ALA A 95 17.05 21.02 7.43
N LEU A 96 15.98 21.66 7.91
CA LEU A 96 16.02 23.04 8.41
C LEU A 96 16.87 23.21 9.67
N ASN A 97 16.89 22.22 10.57
CA ASN A 97 17.66 22.28 11.81
C ASN A 97 19.17 21.97 11.62
N SER A 98 19.54 21.27 10.55
CA SER A 98 20.93 20.99 10.17
C SER A 98 21.58 22.05 9.27
N GLY A 99 20.82 23.09 8.87
CA GLY A 99 21.29 24.18 8.01
C GLY A 99 21.77 25.44 8.74
N ILE A 100 22.04 25.38 10.05
CA ILE A 100 22.66 26.49 10.79
C ILE A 100 24.14 26.17 11.02
N ASN A 101 24.97 26.65 10.10
CA ASN A 101 26.33 27.14 10.35
C ASN A 101 26.67 28.15 9.26
#